data_AF-A0A146LVR0-F1
#
_entry.id   AF-A0A146LVR0-F1
#
_cell.length_a   1.000
_cell.length_b   1.000
_cell.length_c   1.000
_cell.angle_alpha   90.00
_cell.angle_beta   90.00
_cell.angle_gamma   90.00
#
_symmetry.space_group_name_H-M   'P 1'
#
loop_
_entity.id
_entity.type
_entity.pdbx_description
1 polymer ?
#
loop_
_entity_poly.entity_id
_entity_poly.type
_entity_poly.pdbx_seq_one_letter_code
_entity_poly.pdbx_strand_id
1 'polypeptide(L)'
;MVTVLVLVFVVYNRRREAHIKYPGPDDDVRENIINYDDEGGGEDDMTAFDITPLQIPVGGPHPQVKLPYPSMSEPNVGLFIEEHKKRADADPNAPPFDDLRNYAYEGGGSTAGSLSSLASGTDDEEQDFDYLGAWGPRFDKLADMYGHDGEDSQESDMD
;
A
#
# COMPACT_ATOMS: atom_id res chain seq x y z
N MET A 1 -27.35 -36.22 11.88
CA MET A 1 -28.20 -35.25 12.61
C MET A 1 -27.50 -34.68 13.83
N VAL A 2 -27.07 -35.49 14.80
CA VAL A 2 -26.37 -35.00 16.02
C VAL A 2 -25.05 -34.28 15.70
N THR A 3 -24.27 -34.77 14.75
CA THR A 3 -23.01 -34.15 14.31
C THR A 3 -23.18 -32.76 13.72
N VAL A 4 -24.28 -32.53 13.00
CA VAL A 4 -24.63 -31.22 12.41
C VAL A 4 -25.00 -30.23 13.51
N LEU A 5 -25.77 -30.67 14.52
CA LEU A 5 -26.12 -29.84 15.67
C LEU A 5 -24.88 -29.43 16.50
N VAL A 6 -23.92 -30.33 16.68
CA VAL A 6 -22.64 -30.03 17.35
C VAL A 6 -21.84 -28.99 16.56
N LEU A 7 -21.72 -29.14 15.23
CA LEU A 7 -21.01 -28.17 14.39
C LEU A 7 -21.67 -26.79 14.43
N VAL A 8 -23.00 -26.72 14.38
CA VAL A 8 -23.74 -25.46 14.50
C VAL A 8 -23.53 -24.82 15.88
N PHE A 9 -23.58 -25.61 16.95
CA PHE A 9 -23.34 -25.13 18.31
C PHE A 9 -21.92 -24.59 18.51
N VAL A 10 -20.91 -25.29 17.97
CA VAL A 10 -19.51 -24.86 17.99
C VAL A 10 -19.34 -23.55 17.22
N VAL A 11 -19.88 -23.45 16.01
CA VAL A 11 -19.79 -22.21 15.21
C VAL A 11 -20.54 -21.05 15.88
N TYR A 12 -21.68 -21.32 16.50
CA TYR A 12 -22.48 -20.33 17.23
C TYR A 12 -21.74 -19.80 18.47
N ASN A 13 -21.13 -20.67 19.27
CA ASN A 13 -20.34 -20.26 20.44
C ASN A 13 -19.08 -19.50 20.02
N ARG A 14 -18.37 -19.96 18.97
CA ARG A 14 -17.18 -19.27 18.43
C ARG A 14 -17.50 -17.86 17.90
N ARG A 15 -18.69 -17.66 17.32
CA ARG A 15 -19.14 -16.33 16.85
C ARG A 15 -19.59 -15.44 18.00
N ARG A 16 -20.19 -15.99 19.06
CA ARG A 16 -20.58 -15.23 20.24
C ARG A 16 -19.37 -14.70 21.02
N GLU A 17 -18.33 -15.51 21.18
CA GLU A 17 -17.10 -15.08 21.87
C GLU A 17 -16.34 -14.01 21.08
N ALA A 18 -16.37 -14.03 19.75
CA ALA A 18 -15.74 -13.02 18.91
C ALA A 18 -16.43 -11.65 18.94
N HIS A 19 -17.68 -11.57 19.40
CA HIS A 19 -18.46 -10.32 19.44
C HIS A 19 -18.51 -9.65 20.81
N ILE A 20 -17.88 -10.24 21.83
CA ILE A 20 -17.70 -9.57 23.13
C ILE A 20 -16.34 -8.90 23.11
N LYS A 21 -16.25 -7.79 22.40
CA LYS A 21 -15.09 -6.89 22.47
C LYS A 21 -15.26 -6.04 23.73
N TYR A 22 -14.87 -6.58 24.89
CA TYR A 22 -14.57 -5.71 26.01
C TYR A 22 -13.36 -4.87 25.59
N PRO A 23 -13.43 -3.53 25.65
CA PRO A 23 -12.24 -2.70 25.52
C PRO A 23 -11.25 -3.17 26.58
N GLY A 24 -10.03 -3.52 26.15
CA GLY A 24 -8.96 -3.82 27.09
C GLY A 24 -8.64 -2.56 27.90
N PRO A 25 -8.12 -2.69 29.13
CA PRO A 25 -7.68 -1.54 29.93
C PRO A 25 -6.52 -0.76 29.29
N ASP A 26 -5.93 -1.28 28.21
CA ASP A 26 -4.80 -0.69 27.48
C ASP A 26 -5.21 0.04 26.18
N ASP A 27 -6.51 0.13 25.84
CA ASP A 27 -6.98 1.15 24.89
C ASP A 27 -7.05 2.49 25.65
N ASP A 28 -5.87 3.01 25.99
CA ASP A 28 -5.67 4.26 26.67
C ASP A 28 -6.21 5.41 25.80
N VAL A 29 -7.46 5.82 26.06
CA VAL A 29 -8.03 7.11 25.64
C VAL A 29 -7.19 8.32 26.08
N ARG A 30 -6.09 8.08 26.80
CA ARG A 30 -5.13 9.04 27.33
C ARG A 30 -4.05 9.43 26.33
N GLU A 31 -3.78 8.63 25.29
CA GLU A 31 -2.75 8.96 24.28
C GLU A 31 -3.16 10.13 23.36
N ASN A 32 -4.45 10.43 23.25
CA ASN A 32 -4.97 11.61 22.55
C ASN A 32 -5.27 12.79 23.50
N ILE A 33 -4.97 12.68 24.79
CA ILE A 33 -5.13 13.78 25.75
C ILE A 33 -3.76 14.48 25.86
N ILE A 34 -3.56 15.52 25.05
CA ILE A 34 -2.44 16.43 25.21
C ILE A 34 -2.66 17.21 26.52
N ASN A 35 -1.64 17.26 27.38
CA ASN A 35 -1.68 18.09 28.59
C ASN A 35 -1.64 19.57 28.17
N TYR A 36 -2.80 20.23 28.20
CA TYR A 36 -2.96 21.66 27.84
C TYR A 36 -2.25 22.63 28.80
N ASP A 37 -1.63 22.15 29.89
CA ASP A 37 -0.84 22.97 30.80
C ASP A 37 0.63 23.14 30.36
N ASP A 38 1.13 22.42 29.35
CA ASP A 38 2.53 22.50 28.87
C ASP A 38 2.70 23.36 27.60
N GLU A 39 1.60 23.68 26.91
CA GLU A 39 1.58 24.70 25.86
C GLU A 39 0.61 25.80 26.28
N GLY A 40 1.02 26.51 27.33
CA GLY A 40 0.47 27.81 27.65
C GLY A 40 0.69 28.75 26.47
N GLY A 41 -0.27 28.78 25.55
CA GLY A 41 -0.41 29.82 24.53
C GLY A 41 -0.82 31.09 25.23
N GLY A 42 0.17 31.78 25.84
CA GLY A 42 0.00 33.01 26.59
C GLY A 42 -0.91 33.99 25.82
N GLU A 43 -2.14 34.08 26.27
CA GLU A 43 -3.12 35.05 25.79
C GLU A 43 -2.93 36.41 26.47
N ASP A 44 -1.68 36.84 26.68
CA ASP A 44 -1.39 38.11 27.34
C ASP A 44 -1.50 39.33 26.39
N ASP A 45 -1.64 39.11 25.08
CA ASP A 45 -1.72 40.18 24.06
C ASP A 45 -3.16 40.59 23.68
N MET A 46 -4.16 40.30 24.52
CA MET A 46 -5.58 40.55 24.21
C MET A 46 -5.98 42.05 24.26
N THR A 47 -5.07 42.97 24.61
CA THR A 47 -5.40 44.40 24.81
C THR A 47 -4.78 45.35 23.77
N ALA A 48 -4.03 44.84 22.79
CA ALA A 48 -3.28 45.68 21.83
C ALA A 48 -4.06 46.10 20.56
N PHE A 49 -5.37 45.85 20.48
CA PHE A 49 -6.15 46.19 19.28
C PHE A 49 -6.65 47.63 19.31
N ASP A 50 -6.05 48.49 18.49
CA ASP A 50 -6.61 49.81 18.14
C ASP A 50 -7.80 49.63 17.18
N ILE A 51 -9.02 49.76 17.71
CA ILE A 51 -10.28 49.66 16.95
C ILE A 51 -10.71 50.99 16.32
N THR A 52 -9.93 52.07 16.47
CA THR A 52 -10.21 53.35 15.78
C THR A 52 -10.37 53.24 14.26
N PRO A 53 -9.71 52.32 13.52
CA PRO A 53 -9.92 52.18 12.07
C PRO A 53 -11.30 51.62 11.71
N LEU A 54 -12.00 50.96 12.65
CA LEU A 54 -13.31 50.35 12.43
C LEU A 54 -14.46 51.33 12.70
N GLN A 55 -14.18 52.45 13.38
CA GLN A 55 -15.19 53.42 13.73
C GLN A 55 -15.44 54.34 12.54
N ILE A 56 -16.44 53.98 11.72
CA ILE A 56 -16.95 54.84 10.65
C ILE A 56 -17.46 56.13 11.32
N PRO A 57 -16.87 57.31 11.05
CA PRO A 57 -17.30 58.54 11.70
C PRO A 57 -18.74 58.87 11.27
N VAL A 58 -19.69 58.76 12.20
CA VAL A 58 -21.13 59.08 12.02
C VAL A 58 -21.37 60.61 11.95
N GLY A 59 -20.46 61.35 11.32
CA GLY A 59 -20.51 62.82 11.26
C GLY A 59 -19.83 63.45 10.06
N GLY A 60 -19.34 62.65 9.10
CA GLY A 60 -18.83 63.13 7.81
C GLY A 60 -19.71 62.62 6.66
N PRO A 61 -19.70 63.26 5.48
CA PRO A 61 -20.56 62.87 4.38
C PRO A 61 -20.24 61.43 3.97
N HIS A 62 -21.13 60.51 4.32
CA HIS A 62 -21.05 59.12 3.87
C HIS A 62 -20.88 59.11 2.34
N PRO A 63 -19.89 58.39 1.78
CA PRO A 63 -19.95 58.04 0.37
C PRO A 63 -21.18 57.14 0.21
N GLN A 64 -22.29 57.74 -0.21
CA GLN A 64 -23.47 57.01 -0.62
C GLN A 64 -23.08 56.19 -1.85
N VAL A 65 -22.57 54.98 -1.64
CA VAL A 65 -22.72 53.91 -2.62
C VAL A 65 -24.22 53.60 -2.68
N LYS A 66 -24.94 54.43 -3.43
CA LYS A 66 -26.25 54.12 -3.98
C LYS A 66 -26.02 52.94 -4.92
N LEU A 67 -26.04 51.73 -4.38
CA LEU A 67 -26.37 50.56 -5.17
C LEU A 67 -27.74 50.87 -5.79
N PRO A 68 -27.88 50.91 -7.12
CA PRO A 68 -29.18 50.99 -7.74
C PRO A 68 -29.92 49.73 -7.32
N TYR A 69 -30.87 49.85 -6.39
CA TYR A 69 -31.88 48.81 -6.22
C TYR A 69 -32.65 48.78 -7.54
N PRO A 70 -32.56 47.71 -8.36
CA PRO A 70 -33.40 47.62 -9.52
C PRO A 70 -34.85 47.59 -9.03
N SER A 71 -35.63 48.50 -9.61
CA SER A 71 -37.08 48.61 -9.53
C SER A 71 -37.75 47.26 -9.28
N MET A 72 -38.47 47.17 -8.16
CA MET A 72 -39.69 46.39 -7.91
C MET A 72 -40.16 45.55 -9.11
N SER A 73 -39.54 44.39 -9.32
CA SER A 73 -40.25 43.22 -9.83
C SER A 73 -40.56 42.37 -8.61
N GLU A 74 -41.80 41.92 -8.44
CA GLU A 74 -42.13 40.93 -7.40
C GLU A 74 -41.03 39.86 -7.38
N PRO A 75 -40.46 39.53 -6.21
CA PRO A 75 -39.45 38.49 -6.14
C PRO A 75 -40.08 37.22 -6.67
N ASN A 76 -39.69 36.82 -7.89
CA ASN A 76 -40.20 35.64 -8.53
C ASN A 76 -39.58 34.43 -7.83
N VAL A 77 -40.26 34.01 -6.76
CA VAL A 77 -39.85 32.88 -5.92
C VAL A 77 -39.69 31.60 -6.73
N GLY A 78 -40.41 31.45 -7.85
CA GLY A 78 -40.23 30.33 -8.78
C GLY A 78 -38.83 30.29 -9.38
N LEU A 79 -38.37 31.41 -9.96
CA LEU A 79 -37.02 31.54 -10.50
C LEU A 79 -35.95 31.38 -9.42
N PHE A 80 -36.18 31.95 -8.23
CA PHE A 80 -35.26 31.81 -7.10
C PHE A 80 -35.10 30.34 -6.68
N ILE A 81 -36.21 29.61 -6.52
CA ILE A 81 -36.19 28.20 -6.15
C ILE A 81 -35.55 27.37 -7.27
N GLU A 82 -35.86 27.65 -8.54
CA GLU A 82 -35.29 26.92 -9.67
C GLU A 82 -33.77 27.13 -9.79
N GLU A 83 -33.29 28.36 -9.57
CA GLU A 83 -31.86 28.67 -9.53
C GLU A 83 -31.15 27.95 -8.37
N HIS A 84 -31.73 27.98 -7.18
CA HIS A 84 -31.14 27.35 -5.99
C HIS A 84 -31.17 25.83 -6.09
N LYS A 85 -32.24 25.26 -6.65
CA LYS A 85 -32.33 23.83 -6.96
C LYS A 85 -31.22 23.43 -7.93
N LYS A 86 -31.06 24.16 -9.04
CA LYS A 86 -30.01 23.85 -10.02
C LYS A 86 -28.61 23.93 -9.42
N ARG A 87 -28.38 24.84 -8.46
CA ARG A 87 -27.11 24.94 -7.71
C ARG A 87 -26.91 23.76 -6.76
N ALA A 88 -27.95 23.33 -6.05
CA ALA A 88 -27.89 22.18 -5.15
C ALA A 88 -27.70 20.85 -5.91
N ASP A 89 -28.38 20.67 -7.05
CA ASP A 89 -28.26 19.48 -7.90
C ASP A 89 -26.86 19.36 -8.56
N ALA A 90 -26.12 20.47 -8.66
CA ALA A 90 -24.79 20.54 -9.23
C ALA A 90 -23.67 20.67 -8.17
N ASP A 91 -23.99 20.49 -6.87
CA ASP A 91 -23.00 20.59 -5.80
C ASP A 91 -22.02 19.40 -5.85
N PRO A 92 -20.72 19.64 -6.11
CA PRO A 92 -19.71 18.58 -6.15
C PRO A 92 -19.39 17.97 -4.77
N ASN A 93 -19.81 18.61 -3.68
CA ASN A 93 -19.68 18.07 -2.33
C ASN A 93 -20.89 17.22 -1.93
N ALA A 94 -21.87 17.04 -2.84
CA ALA A 94 -22.96 16.12 -2.61
C ALA A 94 -22.43 14.67 -2.61
N PRO A 95 -22.91 13.80 -1.70
CA PRO A 95 -22.50 12.41 -1.62
C PRO A 95 -22.95 11.58 -2.84
N PRO A 96 -22.34 10.40 -3.09
CA PRO A 96 -21.35 9.73 -2.25
C PRO A 96 -19.91 10.21 -2.51
N PHE A 97 -19.12 10.30 -1.43
CA PHE A 97 -17.70 10.62 -1.52
C PHE A 97 -16.89 9.42 -1.99
N ASP A 98 -15.68 9.68 -2.46
CA ASP A 98 -14.72 8.65 -2.81
C ASP A 98 -14.20 7.94 -1.56
N ASP A 99 -14.18 6.61 -1.58
CA ASP A 99 -13.63 5.78 -0.51
C ASP A 99 -12.23 5.26 -0.90
N LEU A 100 -11.26 5.44 0.00
CA LEU A 100 -9.96 4.80 -0.13
C LEU A 100 -10.03 3.34 0.34
N ARG A 101 -9.52 2.43 -0.48
CA ARG A 101 -9.36 1.02 -0.10
C ARG A 101 -7.88 0.68 0.02
N ASN A 102 -7.46 0.39 1.24
CA ASN A 102 -6.11 -0.05 1.52
C ASN A 102 -6.01 -1.56 1.31
N TYR A 103 -5.15 -1.96 0.37
CA TYR A 103 -4.83 -3.36 0.12
C TYR A 103 -3.42 -3.65 0.64
N ALA A 104 -3.32 -4.55 1.61
CA ALA A 104 -2.06 -4.98 2.22
C ALA A 104 -1.94 -6.52 2.23
N TYR A 105 -2.58 -7.19 1.28
CA TYR A 105 -2.50 -8.64 1.18
C TYR A 105 -1.20 -9.05 0.47
N GLU A 106 -0.29 -9.64 1.22
CA GLU A 106 1.06 -10.01 0.75
C GLU A 106 1.14 -11.44 0.17
N GLY A 107 0.02 -12.17 0.16
CA GLY A 107 0.01 -13.58 -0.23
C GLY A 107 0.16 -14.53 0.96
N GLY A 108 0.13 -15.83 0.66
CA GLY A 108 0.17 -16.91 1.67
C GLY A 108 1.55 -17.48 1.96
N GLY A 109 2.63 -16.90 1.43
CA GLY A 109 3.98 -17.41 1.63
C GLY A 109 4.26 -18.77 0.96
N SER A 110 3.71 -19.02 -0.23
CA SER A 110 3.96 -20.27 -0.95
C SER A 110 5.42 -20.38 -1.38
N THR A 111 6.04 -21.53 -1.11
CA THR A 111 7.36 -21.85 -1.65
C THR A 111 7.26 -21.92 -3.18
N ALA A 112 8.13 -21.20 -3.89
CA ALA A 112 8.37 -21.50 -5.29
C ALA A 112 8.77 -22.98 -5.35
N GLY A 113 8.10 -23.78 -6.17
CA GLY A 113 8.39 -25.22 -6.27
C GLY A 113 9.84 -25.50 -6.70
N SER A 114 10.14 -26.76 -7.00
CA SER A 114 11.47 -27.13 -7.48
C SER A 114 11.82 -26.37 -8.77
N LEU A 115 12.94 -25.64 -8.74
CA LEU A 115 13.51 -24.97 -9.91
C LEU A 115 14.41 -25.95 -10.68
N SER A 116 14.54 -25.76 -11.98
CA SER A 116 15.47 -26.53 -12.81
C SER A 116 16.92 -26.27 -12.42
N SER A 117 17.72 -27.33 -12.34
CA SER A 117 19.16 -27.23 -12.08
C SER A 117 19.91 -26.65 -13.28
N LEU A 118 20.83 -25.73 -13.02
CA LEU A 118 21.67 -25.11 -14.06
C LEU A 118 22.71 -26.06 -14.68
N ALA A 119 23.00 -27.19 -14.02
CA ALA A 119 24.04 -28.14 -14.43
C ALA A 119 23.60 -29.16 -15.50
N SER A 120 22.38 -29.04 -16.02
CA SER A 120 21.75 -30.08 -16.88
C SER A 120 22.35 -30.23 -18.30
N GLY A 121 23.56 -29.73 -18.58
CA GLY A 121 24.11 -29.71 -19.93
C GLY A 121 25.62 -29.85 -20.05
N THR A 122 26.33 -30.27 -19.00
CA THR A 122 27.81 -30.42 -19.04
C THR A 122 28.30 -31.85 -18.87
N ASP A 123 27.40 -32.84 -18.74
CA ASP A 123 27.74 -34.18 -18.24
C ASP A 123 27.73 -35.29 -19.30
N ASP A 124 27.33 -34.97 -20.54
CA ASP A 124 27.18 -35.96 -21.63
C ASP A 124 28.24 -35.79 -22.74
N GLU A 125 29.37 -35.15 -22.46
CA GLU A 125 30.48 -35.08 -23.41
C GLU A 125 31.53 -36.15 -23.07
N GLU A 126 32.01 -36.86 -24.09
CA GLU A 126 33.10 -37.83 -23.98
C GLU A 126 34.36 -37.09 -23.50
N GLN A 127 34.86 -37.45 -22.32
CA GLN A 127 35.97 -36.75 -21.68
C GLN A 127 37.29 -37.15 -22.35
N ASP A 128 37.70 -36.41 -23.38
CA ASP A 128 39.02 -36.49 -24.01
C ASP A 128 40.07 -35.76 -23.16
N PHE A 129 41.18 -36.43 -22.87
CA PHE A 129 42.27 -35.93 -22.02
C PHE A 129 43.64 -35.91 -22.71
N ASP A 130 43.69 -36.02 -24.04
CA ASP A 130 44.96 -36.08 -24.80
C ASP A 130 45.85 -34.84 -24.61
N TYR A 131 45.27 -33.70 -24.22
CA TYR A 131 46.00 -32.48 -23.89
C TYR A 131 46.90 -32.59 -22.65
N LEU A 132 46.70 -33.58 -21.77
CA LEU A 132 47.52 -33.77 -20.57
C LEU A 132 48.98 -34.07 -20.91
N GLY A 133 49.25 -34.76 -22.03
CA GLY A 133 50.61 -35.05 -22.49
C GLY A 133 51.40 -33.79 -22.85
N ALA A 134 50.72 -32.70 -23.23
CA ALA A 134 51.35 -31.43 -23.59
C ALA A 134 51.60 -30.49 -22.39
N TRP A 135 51.07 -30.80 -21.20
CA TRP A 135 51.20 -29.94 -20.00
C TRP A 135 52.54 -30.09 -19.26
N GLY A 136 53.37 -31.05 -19.68
CA GLY A 136 54.74 -31.24 -19.20
C GLY A 136 54.85 -32.16 -17.97
N PRO A 137 56.07 -32.34 -17.43
CA PRO A 137 56.45 -33.50 -16.61
C PRO A 137 55.71 -33.63 -15.27
N ARG A 138 55.03 -32.58 -14.83
CA ARG A 138 54.19 -32.61 -13.62
C ARG A 138 52.87 -33.36 -13.85
N PHE A 139 52.44 -33.47 -15.11
CA PHE A 139 51.18 -34.08 -15.52
C PHE A 139 51.36 -35.43 -16.20
N ASP A 140 52.60 -35.93 -16.37
CA ASP A 140 52.91 -37.23 -16.97
C ASP A 140 52.09 -38.37 -16.35
N LYS A 141 51.94 -38.37 -15.02
CA LYS A 141 51.14 -39.39 -14.33
C LYS A 141 49.65 -39.31 -14.67
N LEU A 142 49.12 -38.11 -14.91
CA LEU A 142 47.73 -37.94 -15.33
C LEU A 142 47.57 -38.27 -16.81
N ALA A 143 48.53 -37.93 -17.65
CA ALA A 143 48.56 -38.31 -19.06
C ALA A 143 48.64 -39.84 -19.22
N ASP A 144 49.41 -40.53 -18.39
CA ASP A 144 49.49 -42.01 -18.35
C ASP A 144 48.18 -42.66 -17.87
N MET A 145 47.45 -42.03 -16.94
CA MET A 145 46.20 -42.58 -16.42
C MET A 145 44.96 -42.28 -17.29
N TYR A 146 45.00 -41.23 -18.10
CA TYR A 146 43.82 -40.70 -18.81
C TYR A 146 44.03 -40.45 -20.31
N GLY A 147 45.27 -40.42 -20.80
CA GLY A 147 45.57 -40.33 -22.23
C GLY A 147 45.14 -41.61 -22.93
N HIS A 148 44.47 -41.49 -24.07
CA HIS A 148 43.97 -42.64 -24.79
C HIS A 148 45.15 -43.32 -25.51
N ASP A 149 45.51 -44.54 -25.09
CA ASP A 149 46.40 -45.42 -25.85
C ASP A 149 45.68 -45.88 -27.13
N GLY A 150 45.73 -45.06 -28.17
CA GLY A 150 45.38 -45.51 -29.52
C GLY A 150 46.40 -46.53 -30.01
N GLU A 151 45.90 -47.72 -30.39
CA GLU A 151 46.58 -48.83 -31.09
C GLU A 151 47.34 -49.80 -30.13
N ASP A 152 46.95 -51.07 -29.90
CA ASP A 152 46.83 -52.17 -30.86
C ASP A 152 46.00 -53.36 -30.30
N SER A 153 44.91 -53.74 -30.97
CA SER A 153 44.40 -55.13 -31.01
C SER A 153 43.46 -55.34 -32.21
N GLN A 154 43.91 -54.96 -33.41
CA GLN A 154 43.36 -55.50 -34.66
C GLN A 154 44.52 -56.00 -35.52
N GLU A 155 44.85 -57.29 -35.43
CA GLU A 155 45.11 -58.19 -36.58
C GLU A 155 45.71 -59.55 -36.16
N SER A 156 45.31 -60.59 -36.91
CA SER A 156 45.92 -61.93 -37.09
C SER A 156 45.83 -62.91 -35.89
N ASP A 157 45.28 -64.13 -35.98
CA ASP A 157 45.27 -65.06 -37.11
C ASP A 157 44.08 -66.04 -37.08
N MET A 158 43.75 -66.49 -38.29
CA MET A 158 42.94 -67.67 -38.61
C MET A 158 43.59 -68.96 -38.09
N ASP A 159 42.79 -69.87 -37.52
CA ASP A 159 42.80 -71.31 -37.85
C ASP A 159 41.46 -71.96 -37.41
#